data_AF-A0A512RS31-F1
#
_entry.id   AF-A0A512RS31-F1
#
_cell.length_a   1.000
_cell.length_b   1.000
_cell.length_c   1.000
_cell.angle_alpha   90.00
_cell.angle_beta   90.00
_cell.angle_gamma   90.00
#
_symmetry.space_group_name_H-M   'P 1'
#
loop_
_entity.id
_entity.type
_entity.pdbx_description
1 polymer ?
#
loop_
_entity_poly.entity_id
_entity_poly.type
_entity_poly.pdbx_seq_one_letter_code
_entity_poly.pdbx_strand_id
1 'polypeptide(L)'
;MLEGKQLILATKPYAREQRALSWWYTISTLGLLIASLTATMAMPFLPLRIACSVLSGLLIVRMFVIYHDYQHHSILKNSAIAEVIMTIFGIYILAPASIWKRSHDYHHQHNSKLYSASIGSYPIVTAKKFAAMSRRERTMYLFTRHPLTILFGYLFMFIIGMCINSFVVSPRRHYDALIALLVHLSASVIVVALAGWTAWLLLILAPIFIACAIGTYLFYAQHNFPGVIFNTKEDWCYDEAALLSSSHMVMNPVMAWFTGNIGLHHIHHLNARIPFYRLPEALNNIPELQTATTTSLRWKDICACLKLKVWDPELQMMIGLKAVRREELIGEMDSSRKLKPLIR
;
A
#
# COMPACT_ATOMS: atom_id res chain seq x y z
N MET A 1 5.15 30.15 -7.38
CA MET A 1 4.97 28.71 -7.17
C MET A 1 4.07 28.54 -5.96
N LEU A 2 3.11 27.62 -6.04
CA LEU A 2 2.20 27.29 -4.94
C LEU A 2 2.91 26.37 -3.95
N GLU A 3 2.91 26.75 -2.67
CA GLU A 3 3.51 25.97 -1.59
C GLU A 3 2.52 25.88 -0.42
N GLY A 4 2.77 24.98 0.54
CA GLY A 4 2.00 25.03 1.77
C GLY A 4 0.53 24.69 1.59
N LYS A 5 -0.25 25.40 2.39
CA LYS A 5 -1.71 25.47 2.31
C LYS A 5 -2.23 25.93 0.95
N GLN A 6 -1.50 26.75 0.20
CA GLN A 6 -1.97 27.25 -1.10
C GLN A 6 -2.05 26.14 -2.14
N LEU A 7 -1.05 25.25 -2.14
CA LEU A 7 -1.04 24.07 -3.02
C LEU A 7 -2.21 23.14 -2.69
N ILE A 8 -2.46 22.86 -1.40
CA ILE A 8 -3.62 22.06 -0.96
C ILE A 8 -4.92 22.71 -1.44
N LEU A 9 -5.08 24.02 -1.27
CA LEU A 9 -6.27 24.75 -1.70
C LEU A 9 -6.48 24.67 -3.22
N ALA A 10 -5.41 24.72 -4.01
CA ALA A 10 -5.47 24.59 -5.47
C ALA A 10 -5.99 23.21 -5.92
N THR A 11 -5.87 22.18 -5.09
CA THR A 11 -6.42 20.85 -5.41
C THR A 11 -7.94 20.72 -5.16
N LYS A 12 -8.56 21.62 -4.38
CA LYS A 12 -9.98 21.53 -4.00
C LYS A 12 -10.97 21.40 -5.16
N PRO A 13 -10.80 22.08 -6.31
CA PRO A 13 -11.70 21.90 -7.46
C PRO A 13 -11.74 20.46 -8.01
N TYR A 14 -10.68 19.68 -7.78
CA TYR A 14 -10.59 18.27 -8.19
C TYR A 14 -11.23 17.30 -7.18
N ALA A 15 -11.43 17.74 -5.93
CA ALA A 15 -12.14 16.99 -4.88
C ALA A 15 -13.67 17.05 -5.00
N ARG A 16 -14.18 17.01 -6.23
CA ARG A 16 -15.61 16.96 -6.55
C ARG A 16 -15.90 15.68 -7.32
N GLU A 17 -16.75 14.86 -6.71
CA GLU A 17 -17.24 13.62 -7.30
C GLU A 17 -18.08 13.89 -8.56
N GLN A 18 -17.86 13.07 -9.60
CA GLN A 18 -18.80 12.86 -10.70
C GLN A 18 -19.55 11.54 -10.46
N ARG A 19 -20.70 11.60 -9.76
CA ARG A 19 -21.37 10.41 -9.21
C ARG A 19 -21.74 9.34 -10.24
N ALA A 20 -22.17 9.75 -11.44
CA ALA A 20 -22.45 8.83 -12.54
C ALA A 20 -21.20 8.06 -12.96
N LEU A 21 -20.06 8.73 -13.03
CA LEU A 21 -18.77 8.14 -13.38
C LEU A 21 -18.25 7.22 -12.26
N SER A 22 -18.42 7.60 -10.99
CA SER A 22 -18.13 6.74 -9.84
C SER A 22 -18.91 5.42 -9.89
N TRP A 23 -20.22 5.49 -10.18
CA TRP A 23 -21.04 4.29 -10.36
C TRP A 23 -20.63 3.48 -11.58
N TRP A 24 -20.40 4.14 -12.72
CA TRP A 24 -19.91 3.48 -13.93
C TRP A 24 -18.66 2.66 -13.63
N TYR A 25 -17.64 3.25 -13.00
CA TYR A 25 -16.41 2.53 -12.67
C TYR A 25 -16.64 1.40 -11.67
N THR A 26 -17.48 1.60 -10.66
CA THR A 26 -17.80 0.58 -9.66
C THR A 26 -18.50 -0.62 -10.30
N ILE A 27 -19.58 -0.39 -11.04
CA ILE A 27 -20.39 -1.44 -11.66
C ILE A 27 -19.66 -2.12 -12.80
N SER A 28 -18.95 -1.38 -13.66
CA SER A 28 -18.15 -1.99 -14.74
C SER A 28 -17.01 -2.85 -14.20
N THR A 29 -16.32 -2.40 -13.14
CA THR A 29 -15.22 -3.16 -12.53
C THR A 29 -15.75 -4.41 -11.83
N LEU A 30 -16.86 -4.29 -11.09
CA LEU A 30 -17.51 -5.44 -10.45
C LEU A 30 -18.05 -6.44 -11.48
N GLY A 31 -18.68 -5.96 -12.56
CA GLY A 31 -19.17 -6.78 -13.65
C GLY A 31 -18.06 -7.54 -14.36
N LEU A 32 -16.95 -6.87 -14.66
CA LEU A 32 -15.75 -7.50 -15.24
C LEU A 32 -15.14 -8.53 -14.29
N LEU A 33 -15.09 -8.25 -12.98
CA LEU A 33 -14.56 -9.18 -11.97
C LEU A 33 -15.43 -10.43 -11.88
N ILE A 34 -16.75 -10.27 -11.80
CA ILE A 34 -17.69 -11.40 -11.78
C ILE A 34 -17.54 -12.20 -13.08
N ALA A 35 -17.50 -11.54 -14.24
CA ALA A 35 -17.33 -12.21 -15.52
C ALA A 35 -16.00 -12.99 -15.60
N SER A 36 -14.88 -12.44 -15.12
CA SER A 36 -13.60 -13.13 -15.15
C SER A 36 -13.54 -14.30 -14.15
N LEU A 37 -14.15 -14.18 -12.97
CA LEU A 37 -14.28 -15.28 -12.02
C LEU A 37 -15.17 -16.40 -12.56
N THR A 38 -16.31 -16.06 -13.19
CA THR A 38 -17.17 -17.03 -13.87
C THR A 38 -16.43 -17.72 -15.01
N ALA A 39 -15.73 -16.97 -15.86
CA ALA A 39 -14.92 -17.53 -16.95
C ALA A 39 -13.80 -18.45 -16.44
N THR A 40 -13.18 -18.12 -15.29
CA THR A 40 -12.18 -18.98 -14.64
C THR A 40 -12.71 -20.38 -14.33
N MET A 41 -14.03 -20.50 -14.09
CA MET A 41 -14.67 -21.79 -13.83
C MET A 41 -15.30 -22.43 -15.06
N ALA A 42 -15.86 -21.64 -15.96
CA ALA A 42 -16.60 -22.12 -17.13
C ALA A 42 -15.71 -22.52 -18.31
N MET A 43 -14.50 -21.95 -18.43
CA MET A 43 -13.65 -22.20 -19.58
C MET A 43 -13.10 -23.63 -19.60
N PRO A 44 -13.15 -24.34 -20.75
CA PRO A 44 -12.72 -25.73 -20.84
C PRO A 44 -11.19 -25.89 -20.78
N PHE A 45 -10.44 -24.87 -21.21
CA PHE A 45 -8.99 -24.92 -21.33
C PHE A 45 -8.30 -24.31 -20.11
N LEU A 46 -7.40 -25.07 -19.46
CA LEU A 46 -6.66 -24.62 -18.28
C LEU A 46 -5.89 -23.30 -18.49
N PRO A 47 -5.21 -23.04 -19.63
CA PRO A 47 -4.53 -21.75 -19.85
C PRO A 47 -5.48 -20.55 -19.83
N LEU A 48 -6.71 -20.69 -20.36
CA LEU A 48 -7.71 -19.62 -20.31
C LEU A 48 -8.20 -19.40 -18.88
N ARG A 49 -8.40 -20.47 -18.10
CA ARG A 49 -8.76 -20.37 -16.69
C ARG A 49 -7.69 -19.62 -15.89
N ILE A 50 -6.41 -19.93 -16.14
CA ILE A 50 -5.28 -19.22 -15.51
C ILE A 50 -5.28 -17.74 -15.92
N ALA A 51 -5.47 -17.43 -17.21
CA ALA A 51 -5.51 -16.04 -17.69
C ALA A 51 -6.66 -15.25 -17.04
N CYS A 52 -7.86 -15.83 -16.95
CA CYS A 52 -9.01 -15.24 -16.28
C CYS A 52 -8.78 -15.08 -14.76
N SER A 53 -8.07 -16.01 -14.12
CA SER A 53 -7.69 -15.92 -12.71
C SER A 53 -6.74 -14.75 -12.44
N VAL A 54 -5.71 -14.60 -13.29
CA VAL A 54 -4.78 -13.47 -13.22
C VAL A 54 -5.51 -12.14 -13.46
N LEU A 55 -6.37 -12.09 -14.47
CA LEU A 55 -7.21 -10.92 -14.75
C LEU A 55 -8.10 -10.57 -13.55
N SER A 56 -8.69 -11.56 -12.90
CA SER A 56 -9.50 -11.37 -11.69
C SER A 56 -8.65 -10.71 -10.58
N GLY A 57 -7.41 -11.16 -10.37
CA GLY A 57 -6.49 -10.52 -9.43
C GLY A 57 -6.24 -9.04 -9.73
N LEU A 58 -6.03 -8.68 -10.99
CA LEU A 58 -5.86 -7.28 -11.42
C LEU A 58 -7.14 -6.44 -11.27
N LEU A 59 -8.31 -7.03 -11.53
CA LEU A 59 -9.61 -6.37 -11.33
C LEU A 59 -9.92 -6.17 -9.85
N ILE A 60 -9.48 -7.07 -8.98
CA ILE A 60 -9.55 -6.88 -7.52
C ILE A 60 -8.68 -5.70 -7.09
N VAL A 61 -7.47 -5.52 -7.65
CA VAL A 61 -6.66 -4.32 -7.38
C VAL A 61 -7.42 -3.05 -7.76
N ARG A 62 -8.07 -3.04 -8.92
CA ARG A 62 -8.87 -1.89 -9.36
C ARG A 62 -10.04 -1.63 -8.41
N MET A 63 -10.77 -2.68 -8.06
CA MET A 63 -11.90 -2.59 -7.12
C MET A 63 -11.43 -2.14 -5.73
N PHE A 64 -10.23 -2.52 -5.32
CA PHE A 64 -9.62 -2.06 -4.07
C PHE A 64 -9.37 -0.57 -4.06
N VAL A 65 -8.92 0.02 -5.18
CA VAL A 65 -8.74 1.48 -5.29
C VAL A 65 -10.08 2.21 -5.21
N ILE A 66 -11.13 1.67 -5.85
CA ILE A 66 -12.50 2.21 -5.76
C ILE A 66 -13.02 2.11 -4.31
N TYR A 67 -12.82 0.97 -3.66
CA TYR A 67 -13.15 0.77 -2.25
C TYR A 67 -12.40 1.76 -1.33
N HIS A 68 -11.11 1.93 -1.55
CA HIS A 68 -10.27 2.87 -0.83
C HIS A 68 -10.78 4.32 -0.97
N ASP A 69 -11.12 4.74 -2.18
CA ASP A 69 -11.67 6.08 -2.45
C ASP A 69 -13.04 6.30 -1.78
N TYR A 70 -13.88 5.25 -1.77
CA TYR A 70 -15.13 5.27 -1.01
C TYR A 70 -14.88 5.45 0.49
N GLN A 71 -13.87 4.78 1.05
CA GLN A 71 -13.50 4.91 2.46
C GLN A 71 -12.97 6.31 2.81
N HIS A 72 -12.36 7.02 1.85
CA HIS A 72 -12.00 8.44 1.96
C HIS A 72 -13.16 9.41 1.73
N HIS A 73 -14.34 8.89 1.41
CA HIS A 73 -15.51 9.66 1.02
C HIS A 73 -15.27 10.57 -0.21
N SER A 74 -14.35 10.18 -1.10
CA SER A 74 -14.11 10.88 -2.37
C SER A 74 -15.18 10.52 -3.41
N ILE A 75 -15.71 9.29 -3.35
CA ILE A 75 -16.76 8.78 -4.25
C ILE A 75 -17.92 8.12 -3.48
N LEU A 76 -19.10 8.11 -4.12
CA LEU A 76 -20.35 7.47 -3.71
C LEU A 76 -20.78 7.74 -2.27
N LYS A 77 -20.39 8.90 -1.72
CA LYS A 77 -20.76 9.29 -0.36
C LYS A 77 -22.28 9.29 -0.17
N ASN A 78 -22.72 8.90 1.02
CA ASN A 78 -24.13 8.80 1.42
C ASN A 78 -24.97 7.85 0.54
N SER A 79 -24.36 6.83 -0.07
CA SER A 79 -25.06 5.80 -0.83
C SER A 79 -25.13 4.50 -0.04
N ALA A 80 -26.33 4.13 0.44
CA ALA A 80 -26.54 2.87 1.17
C ALA A 80 -26.17 1.63 0.32
N ILE A 81 -26.45 1.67 -1.00
CA ILE A 81 -26.08 0.58 -1.90
C ILE A 81 -24.56 0.45 -2.01
N ALA A 82 -23.85 1.58 -2.12
CA ALA A 82 -22.39 1.55 -2.17
C ALA A 82 -21.82 1.04 -0.85
N GLU A 83 -22.39 1.44 0.29
CA GLU A 83 -21.98 0.95 1.61
C GLU A 83 -22.04 -0.57 1.71
N VAL A 84 -23.13 -1.19 1.24
CA VAL A 84 -23.28 -2.65 1.20
C VAL A 84 -22.23 -3.28 0.29
N ILE A 85 -22.08 -2.81 -0.95
CA ILE A 85 -21.10 -3.35 -1.91
C ILE A 85 -19.68 -3.26 -1.33
N MET A 86 -19.30 -2.12 -0.79
CA MET A 86 -17.96 -1.85 -0.26
C MET A 86 -17.69 -2.63 1.02
N THR A 87 -18.70 -2.85 1.87
CA THR A 87 -18.58 -3.69 3.06
C THR A 87 -18.33 -5.15 2.67
N ILE A 88 -19.12 -5.69 1.74
CA ILE A 88 -18.94 -7.05 1.23
C ILE A 88 -17.57 -7.19 0.58
N PHE A 89 -17.16 -6.23 -0.24
CA PHE A 89 -15.86 -6.23 -0.90
C PHE A 89 -14.70 -6.17 0.11
N GLY A 90 -14.78 -5.34 1.15
CA GLY A 90 -13.78 -5.25 2.21
C GLY A 90 -13.59 -6.57 2.96
N ILE A 91 -14.69 -7.30 3.23
CA ILE A 91 -14.67 -8.66 3.78
C ILE A 91 -14.03 -9.63 2.78
N TYR A 92 -14.41 -9.55 1.50
CA TYR A 92 -13.91 -10.39 0.41
C TYR A 92 -12.40 -10.24 0.16
N ILE A 93 -11.79 -9.09 0.47
CA ILE A 93 -10.35 -8.87 0.26
C ILE A 93 -9.54 -8.86 1.56
N LEU A 94 -10.13 -9.29 2.69
CA LEU A 94 -9.50 -9.30 4.02
C LEU A 94 -9.00 -7.91 4.47
N ALA A 95 -9.69 -6.85 4.04
CA ALA A 95 -9.46 -5.48 4.47
C ALA A 95 -10.77 -4.85 4.96
N PRO A 96 -11.37 -5.42 6.02
CA PRO A 96 -12.69 -4.99 6.48
C PRO A 96 -12.64 -3.54 6.95
N ALA A 97 -13.76 -2.83 6.78
CA ALA A 97 -13.81 -1.37 6.86
C ALA A 97 -13.35 -0.83 8.23
N SER A 98 -13.66 -1.52 9.33
CA SER A 98 -13.36 -1.03 10.67
C SER A 98 -11.86 -0.82 10.92
N ILE A 99 -11.03 -1.76 10.43
CA ILE A 99 -9.58 -1.67 10.57
C ILE A 99 -8.97 -0.88 9.42
N TRP A 100 -9.38 -1.15 8.18
CA TRP A 100 -8.77 -0.52 7.00
C TRP A 100 -8.88 1.00 7.06
N LYS A 101 -10.09 1.52 7.33
CA LYS A 101 -10.31 2.97 7.43
C LYS A 101 -9.48 3.57 8.56
N ARG A 102 -9.54 2.97 9.76
CA ARG A 102 -8.79 3.45 10.94
C ARG A 102 -7.28 3.48 10.69
N SER A 103 -6.75 2.39 10.17
CA SER A 103 -5.32 2.21 9.94
C SER A 103 -4.81 3.14 8.84
N HIS A 104 -5.61 3.32 7.79
CA HIS A 104 -5.25 4.12 6.64
C HIS A 104 -5.44 5.63 6.88
N ASP A 105 -6.49 6.06 7.58
CA ASP A 105 -6.66 7.45 8.02
C ASP A 105 -5.50 7.87 8.93
N TYR A 106 -5.06 6.97 9.82
CA TYR A 106 -3.88 7.20 10.64
C TYR A 106 -2.62 7.35 9.78
N HIS A 107 -2.44 6.51 8.76
CA HIS A 107 -1.33 6.63 7.80
C HIS A 107 -1.32 7.99 7.10
N HIS A 108 -2.47 8.48 6.60
CA HIS A 108 -2.55 9.81 5.97
C HIS A 108 -2.20 10.95 6.93
N GLN A 109 -2.57 10.85 8.21
CA GLN A 109 -2.29 11.88 9.22
C GLN A 109 -0.85 11.84 9.77
N HIS A 110 -0.17 10.70 9.62
CA HIS A 110 1.16 10.45 10.20
C HIS A 110 2.20 10.09 9.13
N ASN A 111 1.87 10.27 7.86
CA ASN A 111 2.82 10.08 6.78
C ASN A 111 4.06 10.95 7.03
N SER A 112 5.22 10.43 6.65
CA SER A 112 6.55 10.99 6.94
C SER A 112 7.01 11.02 8.40
N LYS A 113 6.19 10.65 9.39
CA LYS A 113 6.67 10.60 10.80
C LYS A 113 7.49 9.34 11.03
N LEU A 114 8.77 9.52 11.33
CA LEU A 114 9.63 8.46 11.84
C LEU A 114 8.98 7.83 13.09
N TYR A 115 8.89 6.50 13.12
CA TYR A 115 8.34 5.73 14.24
C TYR A 115 6.83 5.88 14.53
N SER A 116 5.98 5.57 13.53
CA SER A 116 4.59 5.19 13.80
C SER A 116 4.38 3.71 13.42
N ALA A 117 4.27 2.85 14.45
CA ALA A 117 3.92 1.44 14.26
C ALA A 117 2.40 1.34 14.22
N SER A 118 1.79 1.70 13.09
CA SER A 118 0.38 1.42 12.83
C SER A 118 0.28 0.27 11.84
N ILE A 119 -0.78 -0.52 11.99
CA ILE A 119 -1.23 -1.38 10.89
C ILE A 119 -1.41 -0.47 9.67
N GLY A 120 -1.01 -0.95 8.48
CA GLY A 120 -1.07 -0.13 7.27
C GLY A 120 -0.02 0.99 7.20
N SER A 121 1.14 0.88 7.88
CA SER A 121 2.36 1.60 7.52
C SER A 121 3.56 0.65 7.59
N TYR A 122 4.63 0.94 6.85
CA TYR A 122 5.90 0.24 7.00
C TYR A 122 6.80 1.06 7.91
N PRO A 123 7.08 0.62 9.16
CA PRO A 123 7.92 1.37 10.07
C PRO A 123 9.28 1.66 9.42
N ILE A 124 9.75 2.89 9.61
CA ILE A 124 11.09 3.32 9.18
C ILE A 124 11.83 3.79 10.41
N VAL A 125 13.08 3.32 10.53
CA VAL A 125 13.97 3.66 11.63
C VAL A 125 15.19 4.36 11.08
N THR A 126 15.81 5.19 11.91
CA THR A 126 17.08 5.86 11.57
C THR A 126 18.24 4.88 11.64
N ALA A 127 19.35 5.18 10.93
CA ALA A 127 20.60 4.41 10.99
C ALA A 127 21.08 4.24 12.43
N LYS A 128 21.11 5.33 13.20
CA LYS A 128 21.44 5.32 14.63
C LYS A 128 20.53 4.39 15.44
N LYS A 129 19.21 4.43 15.22
CA LYS A 129 18.28 3.56 15.96
C LYS A 129 18.41 2.10 15.55
N PHE A 130 18.61 1.82 14.26
CA PHE A 130 18.87 0.48 13.77
C PHE A 130 20.15 -0.10 14.40
N ALA A 131 21.21 0.71 14.52
CA ALA A 131 22.44 0.33 15.20
C ALA A 131 22.23 0.03 16.70
N ALA A 132 21.33 0.76 17.36
CA ALA A 132 21.01 0.54 18.78
C ALA A 132 20.05 -0.64 19.05
N MET A 133 19.38 -1.18 18.03
CA MET A 133 18.43 -2.29 18.19
C MET A 133 19.13 -3.60 18.57
N SER A 134 18.50 -4.36 19.46
CA SER A 134 18.85 -5.76 19.73
C SER A 134 18.70 -6.62 18.47
N ARG A 135 19.35 -7.78 18.45
CA ARG A 135 19.25 -8.73 17.31
C ARG A 135 17.81 -9.10 16.98
N ARG A 136 16.97 -9.29 18.01
CA ARG A 136 15.55 -9.63 17.84
C ARG A 136 14.78 -8.50 17.19
N GLU A 137 14.96 -7.27 17.66
CA GLU A 137 14.30 -6.08 17.09
C GLU A 137 14.71 -5.86 15.63
N ARG A 138 16.01 -5.98 15.32
CA ARG A 138 16.51 -5.90 13.94
C ARG A 138 15.88 -6.98 13.05
N THR A 139 15.83 -8.23 13.50
CA THR A 139 15.22 -9.32 12.73
C THR A 139 13.74 -9.07 12.45
N MET A 140 12.96 -8.67 13.46
CA MET A 140 11.54 -8.37 13.26
C MET A 140 11.33 -7.16 12.34
N TYR A 141 12.16 -6.13 12.47
CA TYR A 141 12.14 -4.97 11.59
C TYR A 141 12.44 -5.34 10.12
N LEU A 142 13.47 -6.16 9.89
CA LEU A 142 13.83 -6.59 8.54
C LEU A 142 12.81 -7.57 7.97
N PHE A 143 12.19 -8.40 8.81
CA PHE A 143 11.14 -9.32 8.41
C PHE A 143 9.95 -8.57 7.80
N THR A 144 9.45 -7.52 8.45
CA THR A 144 8.30 -6.75 7.91
C THR A 144 8.62 -6.06 6.58
N ARG A 145 9.90 -5.78 6.31
CA ARG A 145 10.39 -5.08 5.10
C ARG A 145 11.02 -6.04 4.09
N HIS A 146 10.94 -7.35 4.31
CA HIS A 146 11.56 -8.34 3.44
C HIS A 146 10.73 -8.51 2.15
N PRO A 147 11.37 -8.65 0.96
CA PRO A 147 10.65 -8.84 -0.30
C PRO A 147 9.63 -9.98 -0.29
N LEU A 148 9.97 -11.11 0.36
CA LEU A 148 9.03 -12.22 0.49
C LEU A 148 7.86 -11.87 1.41
N THR A 149 8.05 -11.13 2.49
CA THR A 149 6.94 -10.71 3.35
C THR A 149 5.98 -9.79 2.61
N ILE A 150 6.51 -8.92 1.75
CA ILE A 150 5.73 -8.03 0.88
C ILE A 150 4.98 -8.84 -0.19
N LEU A 151 5.66 -9.80 -0.86
CA LEU A 151 5.06 -10.68 -1.86
C LEU A 151 3.94 -11.54 -1.26
N PHE A 152 4.16 -12.09 -0.06
CA PHE A 152 3.18 -12.86 0.70
C PHE A 152 2.27 -11.96 1.55
N GLY A 153 1.96 -10.75 1.05
CA GLY A 153 1.07 -9.81 1.70
C GLY A 153 -0.28 -10.41 2.07
N TYR A 154 -0.81 -11.33 1.26
CA TYR A 154 -2.03 -12.08 1.58
C TYR A 154 -1.98 -12.71 2.98
N LEU A 155 -0.86 -13.37 3.31
CA LEU A 155 -0.66 -13.98 4.62
C LEU A 155 -0.30 -12.94 5.69
N PHE A 156 0.77 -12.18 5.46
CA PHE A 156 1.37 -11.37 6.53
C PHE A 156 0.65 -10.04 6.77
N MET A 157 0.21 -9.35 5.72
CA MET A 157 -0.47 -8.07 5.84
C MET A 157 -1.98 -8.26 6.06
N PHE A 158 -2.65 -9.06 5.23
CA PHE A 158 -4.11 -9.14 5.24
C PHE A 158 -4.63 -10.15 6.26
N ILE A 159 -4.26 -11.44 6.17
CA ILE A 159 -4.71 -12.45 7.15
C ILE A 159 -4.18 -12.12 8.56
N ILE A 160 -2.87 -11.99 8.73
CA ILE A 160 -2.27 -11.81 10.05
C ILE A 160 -2.46 -10.37 10.55
N GLY A 161 -2.05 -9.38 9.75
CA GLY A 161 -2.08 -7.97 10.15
C GLY A 161 -3.50 -7.40 10.28
N MET A 162 -4.21 -7.30 9.16
CA MET A 162 -5.53 -6.66 9.09
C MET A 162 -6.58 -7.47 9.84
N CYS A 163 -6.55 -8.81 9.75
CA CYS A 163 -7.58 -9.62 10.37
C CYS A 163 -7.23 -10.15 11.77
N ILE A 164 -6.30 -11.10 11.88
CA ILE A 164 -6.01 -11.80 13.16
C ILE A 164 -5.58 -10.82 14.25
N ASN A 165 -4.54 -10.02 14.00
CA ASN A 165 -3.98 -9.11 15.00
C ASN A 165 -5.00 -8.05 15.42
N SER A 166 -5.72 -7.45 14.46
CA SER A 166 -6.75 -6.44 14.77
C SER A 166 -7.88 -6.99 15.61
N PHE A 167 -8.34 -8.20 15.30
CA PHE A 167 -9.36 -8.88 16.08
C PHE A 167 -8.85 -9.20 17.49
N VAL A 168 -7.66 -9.81 17.62
CA VAL A 168 -7.08 -10.17 18.93
C VAL A 168 -6.86 -8.94 19.81
N VAL A 169 -6.36 -7.84 19.24
CA VAL A 169 -6.06 -6.60 19.98
C VAL A 169 -7.33 -5.85 20.37
N SER A 170 -8.38 -5.85 19.55
CA SER A 170 -9.61 -5.11 19.84
C SER A 170 -10.86 -5.79 19.26
N PRO A 171 -11.30 -6.95 19.82
CA PRO A 171 -12.36 -7.77 19.23
C PRO A 171 -13.68 -7.03 19.03
N ARG A 172 -14.08 -6.21 20.00
CA ARG A 172 -15.34 -5.44 19.94
C ARG A 172 -15.34 -4.37 18.84
N ARG A 173 -14.16 -3.85 18.47
CA ARG A 173 -14.03 -2.82 17.43
C ARG A 173 -13.84 -3.42 16.04
N HIS A 174 -13.26 -4.62 15.97
CA HIS A 174 -12.82 -5.26 14.73
C HIS A 174 -13.38 -6.68 14.62
N TYR A 175 -14.66 -6.90 14.93
CA TYR A 175 -15.31 -8.21 14.80
C TYR A 175 -15.51 -8.61 13.33
N ASP A 176 -15.63 -7.63 12.43
CA ASP A 176 -15.67 -7.79 10.97
C ASP A 176 -14.39 -8.44 10.41
N ALA A 177 -13.24 -8.29 11.08
CA ALA A 177 -12.03 -9.04 10.79
C ALA A 177 -12.17 -10.54 11.03
N LEU A 178 -12.84 -10.96 12.11
CA LEU A 178 -13.14 -12.37 12.33
C LEU A 178 -14.12 -12.87 11.26
N ILE A 179 -15.15 -12.08 10.92
CA ILE A 179 -16.10 -12.42 9.85
C ILE A 179 -15.37 -12.63 8.53
N ALA A 180 -14.43 -11.75 8.17
CA ALA A 180 -13.65 -11.88 6.94
C ALA A 180 -12.84 -13.18 6.88
N LEU A 181 -12.21 -13.58 8.00
CA LEU A 181 -11.49 -14.86 8.10
C LEU A 181 -12.42 -16.07 7.96
N LEU A 182 -13.56 -16.04 8.65
CA LEU A 182 -14.55 -17.12 8.58
C LEU A 182 -15.13 -17.26 7.18
N VAL A 183 -15.49 -16.15 6.54
CA VAL A 183 -15.99 -16.14 5.15
C VAL A 183 -14.93 -16.70 4.19
N HIS A 184 -13.66 -16.31 4.32
CA HIS A 184 -12.58 -16.86 3.49
C HIS A 184 -12.38 -18.36 3.69
N LEU A 185 -12.37 -18.81 4.94
CA LEU A 185 -12.21 -20.22 5.28
C LEU A 185 -13.39 -21.04 4.76
N SER A 186 -14.62 -20.61 5.05
CA SER A 186 -15.84 -21.27 4.59
C SER A 186 -15.92 -21.31 3.07
N ALA A 187 -15.65 -20.20 2.37
CA ALA A 187 -15.61 -20.17 0.91
C ALA A 187 -14.56 -21.14 0.36
N SER A 188 -13.37 -21.19 0.98
CA SER A 188 -12.30 -22.12 0.58
C SER A 188 -12.73 -23.58 0.74
N VAL A 189 -13.30 -23.94 1.90
CA VAL A 189 -13.78 -25.30 2.19
C VAL A 189 -14.89 -25.69 1.22
N ILE A 190 -15.86 -24.81 0.97
CA ILE A 190 -16.97 -25.06 0.05
C ILE A 190 -16.45 -25.29 -1.38
N VAL A 191 -15.56 -24.43 -1.88
CA VAL A 191 -15.04 -24.58 -3.25
C VAL A 191 -14.19 -25.85 -3.39
N VAL A 192 -13.37 -26.19 -2.40
CA VAL A 192 -12.61 -27.45 -2.42
C VAL A 192 -13.56 -28.65 -2.42
N ALA A 193 -14.59 -28.64 -1.57
CA ALA A 193 -15.55 -29.74 -1.46
C ALA A 193 -16.39 -29.94 -2.73
N LEU A 194 -16.80 -28.86 -3.40
CA LEU A 194 -17.71 -28.92 -4.56
C LEU A 194 -16.98 -28.98 -5.91
N ALA A 195 -15.80 -28.38 -6.02
CA ALA A 195 -15.12 -28.16 -7.30
C ALA A 195 -13.62 -28.54 -7.28
N GLY A 196 -13.09 -28.98 -6.14
CA GLY A 196 -11.73 -29.47 -5.99
C GLY A 196 -10.65 -28.38 -5.87
N TRP A 197 -9.41 -28.83 -5.65
CA TRP A 197 -8.26 -27.98 -5.38
C TRP A 197 -7.91 -27.03 -6.52
N THR A 198 -8.05 -27.46 -7.77
CA THR A 198 -7.77 -26.60 -8.94
C THR A 198 -8.75 -25.43 -9.01
N ALA A 199 -10.02 -25.65 -8.71
CA ALA A 199 -11.02 -24.58 -8.66
C ALA A 199 -10.69 -23.60 -7.52
N TRP A 200 -10.39 -24.11 -6.33
CA TRP A 200 -9.98 -23.27 -5.20
C TRP A 200 -8.75 -22.42 -5.51
N LEU A 201 -7.72 -23.03 -6.10
CA LEU A 201 -6.49 -22.34 -6.48
C LEU A 201 -6.77 -21.17 -7.43
N LEU A 202 -7.56 -21.39 -8.48
CA LEU A 202 -7.77 -20.40 -9.53
C LEU A 202 -8.88 -19.39 -9.19
N LEU A 203 -9.88 -19.78 -8.40
CA LEU A 203 -11.03 -18.92 -8.07
C LEU A 203 -10.80 -18.07 -6.81
N ILE A 204 -10.05 -18.59 -5.84
CA ILE A 204 -9.86 -17.94 -4.53
C ILE A 204 -8.38 -17.57 -4.35
N LEU A 205 -7.49 -18.58 -4.27
CA LEU A 205 -6.13 -18.33 -3.80
C LEU A 205 -5.35 -17.41 -4.74
N ALA A 206 -5.25 -17.75 -6.02
CA ALA A 206 -4.45 -17.01 -7.01
C ALA A 206 -4.90 -15.54 -7.18
N PRO A 207 -6.19 -15.22 -7.43
CA PRO A 207 -6.58 -13.83 -7.66
C PRO A 207 -6.40 -12.96 -6.41
N ILE A 208 -6.75 -13.48 -5.22
CA ILE A 208 -6.57 -12.76 -3.96
C ILE A 208 -5.08 -12.60 -3.64
N PHE A 209 -4.27 -13.64 -3.84
CA PHE A 209 -2.82 -13.56 -3.66
C PHE A 209 -2.20 -12.49 -4.55
N ILE A 210 -2.54 -12.46 -5.84
CA ILE A 210 -2.06 -11.45 -6.79
C ILE A 210 -2.45 -10.05 -6.33
N ALA A 211 -3.72 -9.85 -5.96
CA ALA A 211 -4.21 -8.55 -5.53
C ALA A 211 -3.53 -8.06 -4.24
N CYS A 212 -3.42 -8.92 -3.24
CA CYS A 212 -2.75 -8.62 -1.98
C CYS A 212 -1.25 -8.37 -2.17
N ALA A 213 -0.57 -9.14 -3.02
CA ALA A 213 0.85 -8.94 -3.33
C ALA A 213 1.08 -7.59 -4.00
N ILE A 214 0.28 -7.25 -5.02
CA ILE A 214 0.35 -5.95 -5.70
C ILE A 214 0.02 -4.82 -4.73
N GLY A 215 -1.07 -4.90 -3.98
CA GLY A 215 -1.48 -3.87 -3.02
C GLY A 215 -0.42 -3.62 -1.95
N THR A 216 0.16 -4.69 -1.39
CA THR A 216 1.23 -4.62 -0.39
C THR A 216 2.51 -3.99 -0.97
N TYR A 217 2.88 -4.34 -2.20
CA TYR A 217 4.01 -3.74 -2.89
C TYR A 217 3.79 -2.27 -3.25
N LEU A 218 2.62 -1.91 -3.80
CA LEU A 218 2.27 -0.52 -4.12
C LEU A 218 2.38 0.34 -2.86
N PHE A 219 1.74 -0.10 -1.77
CA PHE A 219 1.80 0.59 -0.49
C PHE A 219 3.25 0.78 0.00
N TYR A 220 4.10 -0.24 -0.13
CA TYR A 220 5.51 -0.15 0.22
C TYR A 220 6.27 0.84 -0.68
N ALA A 221 6.28 0.60 -1.99
CA ALA A 221 7.10 1.35 -2.95
C ALA A 221 6.65 2.81 -3.09
N GLN A 222 5.38 3.11 -2.82
CA GLN A 222 4.88 4.48 -2.85
C GLN A 222 5.42 5.35 -1.70
N HIS A 223 5.94 4.74 -0.63
CA HIS A 223 6.55 5.41 0.54
C HIS A 223 7.99 4.97 0.82
N ASN A 224 8.56 4.13 -0.05
CA ASN A 224 9.88 3.57 0.14
C ASN A 224 10.59 3.42 -1.21
N PHE A 225 11.05 4.55 -1.72
CA PHE A 225 11.63 4.71 -3.04
C PHE A 225 12.92 5.56 -2.98
N PRO A 226 13.82 5.44 -3.97
CA PRO A 226 15.00 6.30 -4.04
C PRO A 226 14.61 7.78 -4.13
N GLY A 227 15.18 8.63 -3.26
CA GLY A 227 14.87 10.06 -3.22
C GLY A 227 13.66 10.43 -2.35
N VAL A 228 13.08 9.49 -1.61
CA VAL A 228 12.10 9.78 -0.54
C VAL A 228 12.76 10.60 0.57
N ILE A 229 12.05 11.58 1.13
CA ILE A 229 12.51 12.38 2.27
C ILE A 229 11.56 12.18 3.46
N PHE A 230 12.14 12.04 4.66
CA PHE A 230 11.40 11.95 5.92
C PHE A 230 11.78 13.10 6.85
N ASN A 231 10.81 13.94 7.21
CA ASN A 231 11.04 15.03 8.17
C ASN A 231 11.05 14.50 9.61
N THR A 232 11.94 15.05 10.43
CA THR A 232 11.91 14.86 11.89
C THR A 232 10.74 15.65 12.49
N LYS A 233 10.29 15.28 13.69
CA LYS A 233 9.08 15.83 14.34
C LYS A 233 9.06 17.36 14.50
N GLU A 234 10.21 18.01 14.49
CA GLU A 234 10.37 19.44 14.79
C GLU A 234 10.10 20.35 13.57
N ASP A 235 10.25 19.83 12.34
CA ASP A 235 10.07 20.59 11.07
C ASP A 235 8.95 19.99 10.18
N TRP A 236 7.88 19.47 10.80
CA TRP A 236 6.83 18.79 10.04
C TRP A 236 5.77 19.77 9.51
N CYS A 237 5.80 20.04 8.20
CA CYS A 237 4.72 20.65 7.43
C CYS A 237 3.98 19.56 6.63
N TYR A 238 2.65 19.49 6.75
CA TYR A 238 1.82 18.42 6.16
C TYR A 238 1.94 18.32 4.63
N ASP A 239 2.09 19.45 3.95
CA ASP A 239 2.18 19.56 2.49
C ASP A 239 3.55 19.10 1.95
N GLU A 240 4.66 19.53 2.55
CA GLU A 240 6.00 19.03 2.21
C GLU A 240 6.11 17.53 2.48
N ALA A 241 5.57 17.08 3.62
CA ALA A 241 5.47 15.67 3.96
C ALA A 241 4.72 14.87 2.89
N ALA A 242 3.56 15.34 2.42
CA ALA A 242 2.77 14.65 1.40
C ALA A 242 3.53 14.49 0.06
N LEU A 243 4.21 15.55 -0.40
CA LEU A 243 4.92 15.56 -1.69
C LEU A 243 6.28 14.87 -1.67
N LEU A 244 7.03 14.97 -0.57
CA LEU A 244 8.40 14.48 -0.50
C LEU A 244 8.49 13.03 0.03
N SER A 245 7.48 12.58 0.78
CA SER A 245 7.44 11.20 1.33
C SER A 245 6.54 10.22 0.58
N SER A 246 5.90 10.69 -0.50
CA SER A 246 5.05 9.88 -1.37
C SER A 246 5.50 10.05 -2.82
N SER A 247 5.65 8.96 -3.55
CA SER A 247 6.12 9.02 -4.94
C SER A 247 4.99 9.20 -5.94
N HIS A 248 5.36 9.71 -7.12
CA HIS A 248 4.65 9.48 -8.36
C HIS A 248 5.14 8.16 -8.99
N MET A 249 4.35 7.09 -8.89
CA MET A 249 4.64 5.83 -9.56
C MET A 249 4.16 5.87 -11.01
N VAL A 250 5.09 6.06 -11.95
CA VAL A 250 4.80 6.11 -13.38
C VAL A 250 4.41 4.72 -13.89
N MET A 251 3.24 4.63 -14.51
CA MET A 251 2.68 3.39 -15.06
C MET A 251 2.30 3.56 -16.52
N ASN A 252 2.31 2.46 -17.27
CA ASN A 252 1.70 2.45 -18.60
C ASN A 252 0.16 2.57 -18.49
N PRO A 253 -0.56 2.92 -19.58
CA PRO A 253 -2.02 3.12 -19.52
C PRO A 253 -2.81 1.90 -19.01
N VAL A 254 -2.33 0.68 -19.28
CA VAL A 254 -2.98 -0.56 -18.81
C VAL A 254 -2.90 -0.68 -17.29
N MET A 255 -1.71 -0.50 -16.72
CA MET A 255 -1.52 -0.55 -15.27
C MET A 255 -2.13 0.65 -14.56
N ALA A 256 -2.11 1.84 -15.17
CA ALA A 256 -2.84 3.00 -14.66
C ALA A 256 -4.36 2.70 -14.57
N TRP A 257 -4.91 1.96 -15.54
CA TRP A 257 -6.28 1.49 -15.47
C TRP A 257 -6.48 0.47 -14.34
N PHE A 258 -5.71 -0.61 -14.28
CA PHE A 258 -5.88 -1.62 -13.21
C PHE A 258 -5.64 -1.09 -11.80
N THR A 259 -4.84 -0.04 -11.65
CA THR A 259 -4.54 0.57 -10.35
C THR A 259 -5.32 1.87 -10.11
N GLY A 260 -6.29 2.19 -10.97
CA GLY A 260 -7.12 3.39 -10.82
C GLY A 260 -6.29 4.67 -10.66
N ASN A 261 -5.22 4.87 -11.40
CA ASN A 261 -4.32 6.03 -11.26
C ASN A 261 -3.72 6.24 -9.85
N ILE A 262 -3.76 5.26 -8.94
CA ILE A 262 -3.20 5.40 -7.59
C ILE A 262 -1.68 5.65 -7.61
N GLY A 263 -1.02 5.41 -8.75
CA GLY A 263 0.35 5.84 -8.98
C GLY A 263 0.59 7.34 -8.78
N LEU A 264 -0.44 8.19 -8.89
CA LEU A 264 -0.42 9.61 -8.51
C LEU A 264 -0.56 9.81 -6.99
N HIS A 265 0.21 9.03 -6.23
CA HIS A 265 0.01 8.87 -4.79
C HIS A 265 0.37 10.11 -3.98
N HIS A 266 1.34 10.90 -4.46
CA HIS A 266 1.68 12.20 -3.89
C HIS A 266 0.50 13.17 -3.92
N ILE A 267 -0.28 13.17 -5.00
CA ILE A 267 -1.50 13.98 -5.12
C ILE A 267 -2.58 13.44 -4.19
N HIS A 268 -2.71 12.11 -4.11
CA HIS A 268 -3.65 11.45 -3.20
C HIS A 268 -3.36 11.78 -1.73
N HIS A 269 -2.09 11.74 -1.30
CA HIS A 269 -1.69 12.14 0.05
C HIS A 269 -1.94 13.61 0.33
N LEU A 270 -1.72 14.47 -0.68
CA LEU A 270 -1.98 15.90 -0.56
C LEU A 270 -3.48 16.19 -0.37
N ASN A 271 -4.35 15.44 -1.06
CA ASN A 271 -5.80 15.55 -0.92
C ASN A 271 -6.52 14.24 -1.29
N ALA A 272 -6.74 13.39 -0.28
CA ALA A 272 -7.37 12.08 -0.44
C ALA A 272 -8.86 12.14 -0.83
N ARG A 273 -9.45 13.34 -0.90
CA ARG A 273 -10.84 13.55 -1.37
C ARG A 273 -10.96 13.70 -2.88
N ILE A 274 -9.85 13.73 -3.62
CA ILE A 274 -9.87 13.71 -5.08
C ILE A 274 -10.19 12.29 -5.54
N PRO A 275 -11.28 12.07 -6.29
CA PRO A 275 -11.54 10.77 -6.89
C PRO A 275 -10.38 10.33 -7.78
N PHE A 276 -10.04 9.05 -7.76
CA PHE A 276 -8.94 8.46 -8.51
C PHE A 276 -8.94 8.81 -10.01
N TYR A 277 -10.13 8.97 -10.61
CA TYR A 277 -10.30 9.33 -12.02
C TYR A 277 -10.02 10.81 -12.31
N ARG A 278 -9.95 11.66 -11.30
CA ARG A 278 -9.61 13.10 -11.40
C ARG A 278 -8.18 13.42 -10.98
N LEU A 279 -7.43 12.47 -10.43
CA LEU A 279 -6.00 12.66 -10.12
C LEU A 279 -5.20 13.14 -11.34
N PRO A 280 -5.41 12.61 -12.57
CA PRO A 280 -4.72 13.12 -13.75
C PRO A 280 -5.09 14.57 -14.10
N GLU A 281 -6.33 15.00 -13.85
CA GLU A 281 -6.75 16.40 -14.04
C GLU A 281 -5.95 17.33 -13.12
N ALA A 282 -5.77 16.94 -11.85
CA ALA A 282 -4.99 17.73 -10.90
C ALA A 282 -3.52 17.81 -11.31
N LEU A 283 -2.91 16.69 -11.72
CA LEU A 283 -1.52 16.66 -12.20
C LEU A 283 -1.30 17.62 -13.39
N ASN A 284 -2.20 17.56 -14.39
CA ASN A 284 -2.03 18.31 -15.63
C ASN A 284 -2.20 19.82 -15.46
N ASN A 285 -3.02 20.24 -14.49
CA ASN A 285 -3.39 21.65 -14.31
C ASN A 285 -2.64 22.34 -13.16
N ILE A 286 -1.86 21.62 -12.36
CA ILE A 286 -1.06 22.20 -11.26
C ILE A 286 0.41 21.83 -11.51
N PRO A 287 1.22 22.76 -12.06
CA PRO A 287 2.63 22.50 -12.39
C PRO A 287 3.45 21.94 -11.23
N GLU A 288 3.20 22.40 -10.00
CA GLU A 288 3.91 21.95 -8.79
C GLU A 288 3.68 20.47 -8.46
N LEU A 289 2.60 19.85 -8.96
CA LEU A 289 2.37 18.41 -8.78
C LEU A 289 3.19 17.54 -9.74
N GLN A 290 3.83 18.15 -10.75
CA GLN A 290 4.60 17.44 -11.77
C GLN A 290 6.06 17.21 -11.37
N THR A 291 6.53 17.89 -10.31
CA THR A 291 7.93 17.84 -9.84
C THR A 291 8.18 16.76 -8.78
N ALA A 292 7.18 15.93 -8.47
CA ALA A 292 7.30 14.88 -7.46
C ALA A 292 8.33 13.79 -7.86
N THR A 293 9.03 13.24 -6.87
CA THR A 293 9.97 12.14 -7.08
C THR A 293 9.24 10.91 -7.64
N THR A 294 9.81 10.34 -8.70
CA THR A 294 9.17 9.24 -9.43
C THR A 294 9.75 7.87 -9.09
N THR A 295 8.90 6.85 -9.12
CA THR A 295 9.29 5.43 -9.21
C THR A 295 8.47 4.75 -10.32
N SER A 296 8.66 3.45 -10.56
CA SER A 296 7.84 2.72 -11.53
C SER A 296 7.71 1.23 -11.22
N LEU A 297 6.90 0.53 -12.02
CA LEU A 297 6.78 -0.94 -12.00
C LEU A 297 7.86 -1.64 -12.84
N ARG A 298 8.88 -0.92 -13.33
CA ARG A 298 10.03 -1.54 -13.99
C ARG A 298 10.84 -2.34 -12.98
N TRP A 299 11.34 -3.50 -13.39
CA TRP A 299 12.12 -4.41 -12.53
C TRP A 299 13.25 -3.72 -11.77
N LYS A 300 13.98 -2.80 -12.42
CA LYS A 300 15.07 -2.02 -11.81
C LYS A 300 14.57 -1.18 -10.63
N ASP A 301 13.43 -0.52 -10.77
CA ASP A 301 12.86 0.38 -9.76
C ASP A 301 12.24 -0.42 -8.61
N ILE A 302 11.58 -1.54 -8.91
CA ILE A 302 11.12 -2.51 -7.90
C ILE A 302 12.29 -2.96 -7.03
N CYS A 303 13.38 -3.38 -7.67
CA CYS A 303 14.60 -3.80 -6.98
C CYS A 303 15.23 -2.66 -6.17
N ALA A 304 15.20 -1.42 -6.69
CA ALA A 304 15.73 -0.26 -5.98
C ALA A 304 14.91 0.01 -4.70
N CYS A 305 13.58 0.07 -4.81
CA CYS A 305 12.67 0.25 -3.67
C CYS A 305 12.89 -0.84 -2.60
N LEU A 306 12.92 -2.12 -3.01
CA LEU A 306 13.07 -3.24 -2.09
C LEU A 306 14.46 -3.35 -1.44
N LYS A 307 15.50 -2.66 -1.94
CA LYS A 307 16.83 -2.63 -1.31
C LYS A 307 16.92 -1.63 -0.16
N LEU A 308 16.07 -0.61 -0.15
CA LEU A 308 16.05 0.44 0.86
C LEU A 308 15.48 -0.11 2.17
N LYS A 309 16.21 0.07 3.27
CA LYS A 309 15.80 -0.45 4.58
C LYS A 309 15.73 0.61 5.64
N VAL A 310 16.72 1.49 5.74
CA VAL A 310 16.92 2.36 6.89
C VAL A 310 17.02 3.81 6.42
N TRP A 311 16.53 4.77 7.21
CA TRP A 311 16.68 6.20 6.94
C TRP A 311 17.99 6.72 7.52
N ASP A 312 18.76 7.45 6.74
CA ASP A 312 19.93 8.19 7.22
C ASP A 312 19.59 9.68 7.30
N PRO A 313 19.47 10.26 8.51
CA PRO A 313 19.19 11.69 8.69
C PRO A 313 20.34 12.62 8.26
N GLU A 314 21.59 12.15 8.24
CA GLU A 314 22.74 12.97 7.83
C GLU A 314 22.79 13.10 6.31
N LEU A 315 22.55 11.99 5.61
CA LEU A 315 22.48 11.95 4.15
C LEU A 315 21.12 12.37 3.59
N GLN A 316 20.11 12.54 4.43
CA GLN A 316 18.71 12.79 4.05
C GLN A 316 18.22 11.81 2.98
N MET A 317 18.56 10.53 3.15
CA MET A 317 18.17 9.49 2.20
C MET A 317 17.94 8.13 2.85
N MET A 318 17.14 7.30 2.18
CA MET A 318 17.06 5.88 2.52
C MET A 318 18.31 5.14 2.04
N ILE A 319 18.83 4.25 2.88
CA ILE A 319 19.99 3.42 2.60
C ILE A 319 19.67 1.93 2.76
N GLY A 320 20.45 1.10 2.08
CA GLY A 320 20.38 -0.37 2.17
C GLY A 320 21.36 -0.93 3.20
N LEU A 321 21.19 -2.21 3.57
CA LEU A 321 22.00 -2.88 4.60
C LEU A 321 23.51 -2.95 4.30
N LYS A 322 23.92 -2.83 3.03
CA LYS A 322 25.34 -2.77 2.66
C LYS A 322 25.98 -1.44 3.09
N ALA A 323 25.25 -0.33 2.96
CA ALA A 323 25.72 0.99 3.39
C ALA A 323 25.77 1.06 4.93
N VAL A 324 24.70 0.61 5.59
CA VAL A 324 24.64 0.52 7.07
C VAL A 324 25.84 -0.24 7.65
N ARG A 325 26.17 -1.42 7.09
CA ARG A 325 27.33 -2.21 7.57
C ARG A 325 28.66 -1.50 7.35
N ARG A 326 28.79 -0.70 6.29
CA ARG A 326 30.01 0.07 6.03
C ARG A 326 30.18 1.16 7.08
N GLU A 327 29.11 1.85 7.44
CA GLU A 327 29.13 2.88 8.50
C GLU A 327 29.41 2.26 9.88
N GLU A 328 28.78 1.13 10.22
CA GLU A 328 29.06 0.40 11.47
C GLU A 328 30.56 0.03 11.56
N LEU A 329 31.15 -0.51 10.48
CA LEU A 329 32.58 -0.86 10.43
C LEU A 329 33.51 0.36 10.57
N ILE A 330 33.18 1.49 9.93
CA ILE A 330 33.98 2.72 10.04
C ILE A 330 33.93 3.26 11.47
N GLY A 331 32.75 3.26 12.11
CA GLY A 331 32.60 3.68 13.50
C GLY A 331 33.36 2.81 14.51
N GLU A 332 33.41 1.49 14.29
CA GLU A 332 34.23 0.56 15.08
C GLU A 332 35.74 0.81 14.89
N MET A 333 36.19 1.12 13.67
CA MET A 333 37.58 1.47 13.40
C MET A 333 38.00 2.80 14.03
N ASP A 334 37.13 3.81 14.04
CA ASP A 334 37.44 5.11 14.65
C ASP A 334 37.41 5.06 16.18
N SER A 335 36.49 4.28 16.78
CA SER A 335 36.46 4.07 18.23
C SER A 335 37.67 3.25 18.72
N SER A 336 38.07 2.21 17.99
CA SER A 336 39.28 1.43 18.32
C SER A 336 40.59 2.22 18.16
N ARG A 337 40.64 3.20 17.24
CA ARG A 337 41.76 4.16 17.13
C ARG A 337 41.82 5.15 18.30
N LYS A 338 40.68 5.61 18.80
CA LYS A 338 40.60 6.50 19.98
C LYS A 338 40.91 5.78 21.30
N LEU A 339 40.79 4.44 21.33
CA LEU A 339 41.05 3.60 22.51
C LEU A 339 42.49 3.08 22.62
N LYS A 340 43.41 3.41 21.70
CA LYS A 340 44.85 3.15 21.89
C LYS A 340 45.48 4.33 22.68
N PRO A 341 45.80 4.18 23.98
CA PRO A 341 46.63 5.16 24.66
C PRO A 341 48.04 5.09 24.05
N LEU A 342 48.73 6.23 24.02
CA LEU A 342 50.17 6.27 23.81
C LEU A 342 50.84 5.37 24.86
N ILE A 343 51.26 4.18 24.46
CA ILE A 343 52.36 3.48 25.14
C ILE A 343 53.62 4.03 24.47
N ARG A 344 54.21 5.03 25.11
CA ARG A 344 55.58 5.48 24.86
C ARG A 344 56.35 5.41 26.16
#